data_AF-A0A974NDT4-F1
#
_entry.id   AF-A0A974NDT4-F1
#
_cell.length_a   1.000
_cell.length_b   1.000
_cell.length_c   1.000
_cell.angle_alpha   90.00
_cell.angle_beta   90.00
_cell.angle_gamma   90.00
#
_symmetry.space_group_name_H-M   'P 1'
#
loop_
_entity.id
_entity.type
_entity.pdbx_description
1 polymer ?
#
loop_
_entity_poly.entity_id
_entity_poly.type
_entity_poly.pdbx_seq_one_letter_code
_entity_poly.pdbx_strand_id
1 'polypeptide(L)'
;MPTINKHVVELLLVEMSKLSLNSAITIYNILEKQGLKYASLAKCIAKGNNLIGFCTNHYLQTVAKWQTGLIINNHANADILLDHIKIAMAYQYAQYIIDKYNKSHDKNNNCIIQQISLTKIRELHSKVFTQFGLSSDVWILAIPFKIYDCLDALKQQYRKTYH
;
A
#
# COMPACT_ATOMS: atom_id res chain seq x y z
N MET A 1 -11.86 15.93 -5.70
CA MET A 1 -10.81 15.69 -4.68
C MET A 1 -11.26 14.52 -3.82
N PRO A 2 -10.35 13.71 -3.26
CA PRO A 2 -10.75 12.63 -2.36
C PRO A 2 -11.52 13.15 -1.16
N THR A 3 -12.62 12.49 -0.83
CA THR A 3 -13.47 12.85 0.31
C THR A 3 -13.62 11.63 1.21
N ILE A 4 -13.35 11.83 2.50
CA ILE A 4 -13.56 10.82 3.54
C ILE A 4 -14.71 11.30 4.42
N ASN A 5 -15.68 10.43 4.67
CA ASN A 5 -16.79 10.71 5.57
C ASN A 5 -16.79 9.72 6.74
N LYS A 6 -17.66 9.96 7.72
CA LYS A 6 -17.80 9.09 8.89
C LYS A 6 -18.00 7.61 8.53
N HIS A 7 -18.84 7.33 7.53
CA HIS A 7 -19.11 5.96 7.10
C HIS A 7 -17.85 5.27 6.54
N VAL A 8 -17.04 5.99 5.76
CA VAL A 8 -15.74 5.46 5.28
C VAL A 8 -14.82 5.15 6.45
N VAL A 9 -14.75 6.01 7.47
CA VAL A 9 -13.93 5.76 8.68
C VAL A 9 -14.41 4.52 9.43
N GLU A 10 -15.71 4.35 9.61
CA GLU A 10 -16.29 3.15 10.25
C GLU A 10 -15.93 1.88 9.48
N LEU A 11 -16.02 1.89 8.14
CA LEU A 11 -15.60 0.76 7.31
C LEU A 11 -14.10 0.46 7.47
N LEU A 12 -13.25 1.49 7.52
CA LEU A 12 -11.82 1.30 7.74
C LEU A 12 -11.53 0.67 9.10
N LEU A 13 -12.19 1.13 10.17
CA LEU A 13 -12.04 0.57 11.51
C LEU A 13 -12.48 -0.90 11.58
N VAL A 14 -13.59 -1.24 10.90
CA VAL A 14 -14.07 -2.64 10.81
C VAL A 14 -13.08 -3.52 10.06
N GLU A 15 -12.48 -3.05 8.96
CA GLU A 15 -11.47 -3.85 8.26
C GLU A 15 -10.14 -3.93 9.03
N MET A 16 -9.81 -2.90 9.80
CA MET A 16 -8.65 -2.88 10.68
C MET A 16 -8.76 -3.83 11.89
N SER A 17 -9.96 -4.27 12.27
CA SER A 17 -10.10 -5.24 13.38
C SER A 17 -9.86 -6.69 12.96
N LYS A 18 -9.92 -6.99 11.65
CA LYS A 18 -9.88 -8.36 11.10
C LYS A 18 -8.48 -8.94 10.93
N LEU A 19 -7.43 -8.11 10.95
CA LEU A 19 -6.01 -8.48 10.86
C LEU A 19 -5.66 -9.50 9.77
N SER A 20 -6.25 -9.35 8.58
CA SER A 20 -6.08 -10.29 7.46
C SER A 20 -5.64 -9.61 6.16
N LEU A 21 -5.01 -10.37 5.26
CA LEU A 21 -4.62 -9.89 3.94
C LEU A 21 -5.84 -9.46 3.10
N ASN A 22 -6.96 -10.19 3.20
CA ASN A 22 -8.21 -9.83 2.53
C ASN A 22 -8.75 -8.49 3.03
N SER A 23 -8.63 -8.22 4.33
CA SER A 23 -8.99 -6.92 4.89
C SER A 23 -8.05 -5.81 4.47
N ALA A 24 -6.74 -6.08 4.35
CA ALA A 24 -5.78 -5.13 3.79
C ALA A 24 -6.14 -4.75 2.34
N ILE A 25 -6.51 -5.73 1.50
CA ILE A 25 -7.00 -5.49 0.14
C ILE A 25 -8.29 -4.66 0.15
N THR A 26 -9.19 -4.95 1.10
CA THR A 26 -10.47 -4.24 1.25
C THR A 26 -10.26 -2.78 1.67
N ILE A 27 -9.36 -2.51 2.60
CA ILE A 27 -8.93 -1.15 2.99
C ILE A 27 -8.48 -0.37 1.75
N TYR A 28 -7.58 -0.93 0.95
CA TYR A 28 -7.11 -0.24 -0.25
C TYR A 28 -8.24 -0.02 -1.27
N ASN A 29 -9.17 -0.97 -1.41
CA ASN A 29 -10.33 -0.81 -2.28
C ASN A 29 -11.27 0.31 -1.80
N ILE A 30 -11.50 0.43 -0.49
CA ILE A 30 -12.29 1.52 0.10
C ILE A 30 -11.64 2.87 -0.24
N LEU A 31 -10.34 3.01 0.02
CA LEU A 31 -9.59 4.25 -0.17
C LEU A 31 -9.46 4.63 -1.65
N GLU A 32 -9.27 3.65 -2.54
CA GLU A 32 -9.25 3.87 -3.99
C GLU A 32 -10.59 4.37 -4.52
N LYS A 33 -11.72 3.84 -4.02
CA LYS A 33 -13.07 4.35 -4.36
C LYS A 33 -13.28 5.81 -3.94
N GLN A 34 -12.57 6.27 -2.90
CA GLN A 34 -12.55 7.69 -2.52
C GLN A 34 -11.59 8.52 -3.38
N GLY A 35 -10.91 7.94 -4.37
CA GLY A 35 -10.00 8.64 -5.27
C GLY A 35 -8.55 8.75 -4.78
N LEU A 36 -8.16 8.01 -3.73
CA LEU A 36 -6.77 7.98 -3.26
C LEU A 36 -5.90 7.10 -4.17
N LYS A 37 -5.03 7.72 -4.97
CA LYS A 37 -4.28 7.05 -6.05
C LYS A 37 -3.29 6.00 -5.53
N TYR A 38 -2.59 6.29 -4.43
CA TYR A 38 -1.66 5.34 -3.80
C TYR A 38 -2.35 4.02 -3.42
N ALA A 39 -3.62 4.07 -3.03
CA ALA A 39 -4.38 2.88 -2.68
C ALA A 39 -4.52 1.90 -3.86
N SER A 40 -4.64 2.41 -5.09
CA SER A 40 -4.72 1.57 -6.29
C SER A 40 -3.45 0.74 -6.50
N LEU A 41 -2.28 1.39 -6.39
CA LEU A 41 -0.98 0.72 -6.49
C LEU A 41 -0.78 -0.28 -5.35
N ALA A 42 -1.04 0.15 -4.12
CA ALA A 42 -0.87 -0.71 -2.94
C ALA A 42 -1.82 -1.93 -2.96
N LYS A 43 -3.04 -1.78 -3.49
CA LYS A 43 -3.98 -2.88 -3.74
C LYS A 43 -3.39 -3.91 -4.71
N CYS A 44 -2.76 -3.45 -5.81
CA CYS A 44 -2.13 -4.34 -6.78
C CYS A 44 -1.03 -5.19 -6.15
N ILE A 45 -0.19 -4.56 -5.32
CA ILE A 45 0.88 -5.24 -4.58
C ILE A 45 0.29 -6.23 -3.56
N ALA A 46 -0.72 -5.81 -2.80
CA ALA A 46 -1.37 -6.65 -1.81
C ALA A 46 -2.01 -7.90 -2.44
N LYS A 47 -2.65 -7.76 -3.62
CA LYS A 47 -3.21 -8.90 -4.37
C LYS A 47 -2.15 -9.80 -5.00
N GLY A 48 -1.04 -9.23 -5.46
CA GLY A 48 0.03 -9.97 -6.14
C GLY A 48 -0.36 -10.62 -7.47
N ASN A 49 -1.55 -10.34 -8.00
CA ASN A 49 -2.13 -11.06 -9.14
C ASN A 49 -1.92 -10.37 -10.50
N ASN A 50 -1.20 -9.26 -10.54
CA ASN A 50 -0.77 -8.60 -11.76
C ASN A 50 0.75 -8.48 -11.79
N LEU A 51 1.32 -8.15 -12.96
CA LEU A 51 2.77 -8.11 -13.16
C LEU A 51 3.48 -7.23 -12.13
N ILE A 52 2.94 -6.05 -11.84
CA ILE A 52 3.52 -5.12 -10.85
C ILE A 52 3.53 -5.77 -9.47
N GLY A 53 2.40 -6.31 -9.02
CA GLY A 53 2.27 -6.94 -7.71
C GLY A 53 3.13 -8.19 -7.59
N PHE A 54 3.19 -9.01 -8.64
CA PHE A 54 4.04 -10.20 -8.71
C PHE A 54 5.52 -9.83 -8.61
N CYS A 55 6.02 -8.94 -9.47
CA CYS A 55 7.42 -8.50 -9.45
C CYS A 55 7.80 -7.85 -8.12
N THR A 56 6.91 -7.03 -7.56
CA THR A 56 7.13 -6.37 -6.27
C THR A 56 7.22 -7.40 -5.15
N ASN A 57 6.25 -8.31 -5.05
CA ASN A 57 6.25 -9.36 -4.02
C ASN A 57 7.49 -10.26 -4.12
N HIS A 58 7.88 -10.63 -5.34
CA HIS A 58 9.05 -11.48 -5.55
C HIS A 58 10.37 -10.77 -5.19
N TYR A 59 10.51 -9.50 -5.55
CA TYR A 59 11.63 -8.68 -5.13
C TYR A 59 11.73 -8.61 -3.60
N LEU A 60 10.59 -8.35 -2.93
CA LEU A 60 10.55 -8.23 -1.47
C LEU A 60 10.87 -9.52 -0.75
N GLN A 61 10.37 -10.65 -1.22
CA GLN A 61 10.77 -11.97 -0.72
C GLN A 61 12.29 -12.16 -0.84
N THR A 62 12.87 -11.76 -1.97
CA THR A 62 14.31 -11.92 -2.24
C THR A 62 15.14 -11.04 -1.32
N VAL A 63 14.78 -9.76 -1.16
CA VAL A 63 15.52 -8.83 -0.31
C VAL A 63 15.34 -9.16 1.18
N ALA A 64 14.13 -9.55 1.60
CA ALA A 64 13.88 -9.97 2.98
C ALA A 64 14.76 -11.19 3.34
N LYS A 65 14.88 -12.17 2.45
CA LYS A 65 15.79 -13.31 2.62
C LYS A 65 17.25 -12.87 2.77
N TRP A 66 17.69 -11.93 1.94
CA TRP A 66 19.07 -11.46 1.96
C TRP A 66 19.42 -10.66 3.21
N GLN A 67 18.53 -9.74 3.65
CA GLN A 67 18.83 -8.85 4.78
C GLN A 67 18.62 -9.45 6.16
N THR A 68 17.62 -10.33 6.31
CA THR A 68 17.36 -10.93 7.64
C THR A 68 18.37 -12.01 7.99
N GLY A 69 19.26 -12.40 7.05
CA GLY A 69 20.17 -13.54 7.21
C GLY A 69 19.42 -14.86 7.45
N LEU A 70 18.08 -14.84 7.40
CA LEU A 70 17.28 -16.02 7.49
C LEU A 70 17.58 -16.81 6.23
N ILE A 71 18.40 -17.85 6.40
CA ILE A 71 18.37 -19.04 5.56
C ILE A 71 16.99 -19.63 5.76
N ILE A 72 15.98 -19.03 5.12
CA ILE A 72 14.62 -19.52 5.15
C ILE A 72 14.64 -20.76 4.25
N ASN A 73 14.99 -21.90 4.83
CA ASN A 73 14.88 -23.20 4.19
C ASN A 73 13.42 -23.57 3.83
N ASN A 74 12.44 -22.70 4.13
CA ASN A 74 11.02 -22.87 3.80
C ASN A 74 10.37 -21.59 3.26
N HIS A 75 10.13 -21.54 1.94
CA HIS A 75 9.41 -20.45 1.26
C HIS A 75 8.15 -19.95 1.99
N ALA A 76 7.43 -20.84 2.69
CA ALA A 76 6.26 -20.53 3.50
C ALA A 76 6.48 -19.40 4.54
N ASN A 77 7.65 -19.31 5.18
CA ASN A 77 7.88 -18.28 6.20
C ASN A 77 8.11 -16.88 5.59
N ALA A 78 8.66 -16.83 4.38
CA ALA A 78 8.85 -15.57 3.66
C ALA A 78 7.50 -15.00 3.18
N ASP A 79 6.60 -15.88 2.76
CA ASP A 79 5.25 -15.50 2.32
C ASP A 79 4.41 -14.98 3.48
N ILE A 80 4.46 -15.66 4.62
CA ILE A 80 3.80 -15.23 5.87
C ILE A 80 4.32 -13.85 6.32
N LEU A 81 5.64 -13.65 6.32
CA LEU A 81 6.23 -12.35 6.68
C LEU A 81 5.78 -11.25 5.72
N LEU A 82 5.79 -11.52 4.42
CA LEU A 82 5.36 -10.56 3.40
C LEU A 82 3.88 -10.19 3.58
N ASP A 83 3.02 -11.14 3.94
CA ASP A 83 1.61 -10.87 4.21
C ASP A 83 1.42 -10.02 5.47
N HIS A 84 2.16 -10.28 6.54
CA HIS A 84 2.17 -9.42 7.73
C HIS A 84 2.60 -7.99 7.40
N ILE A 85 3.62 -7.81 6.56
CA ILE A 85 4.05 -6.50 6.07
C ILE A 85 2.92 -5.82 5.30
N LYS A 86 2.28 -6.51 4.33
CA LYS A 86 1.18 -5.94 3.54
C LYS A 86 0.00 -5.50 4.42
N ILE A 87 -0.33 -6.30 5.44
CA ILE A 87 -1.37 -5.98 6.43
C ILE A 87 -0.99 -4.72 7.21
N ALA A 88 0.20 -4.70 7.80
CA ALA A 88 0.69 -3.54 8.57
C ALA A 88 0.74 -2.26 7.72
N MET A 89 1.15 -2.37 6.45
CA MET A 89 1.15 -1.25 5.50
C MET A 89 -0.26 -0.68 5.27
N ALA A 90 -1.25 -1.54 5.05
CA ALA A 90 -2.64 -1.10 4.86
C ALA A 90 -3.16 -0.40 6.11
N TYR A 91 -2.78 -0.90 7.29
CA TYR A 91 -3.24 -0.40 8.58
C TYR A 91 -2.65 0.96 8.90
N GLN A 92 -1.33 1.13 8.72
CA GLN A 92 -0.69 2.43 8.89
C GLN A 92 -1.26 3.48 7.92
N TYR A 93 -1.61 3.06 6.70
CA TYR A 93 -2.23 3.96 5.74
C TYR A 93 -3.67 4.33 6.11
N ALA A 94 -4.50 3.36 6.51
CA ALA A 94 -5.84 3.61 7.01
C ALA A 94 -5.83 4.51 8.25
N GLN A 95 -4.95 4.22 9.22
CA GLN A 95 -4.78 5.04 10.43
C GLN A 95 -4.42 6.49 10.07
N TYR A 96 -3.48 6.69 9.14
CA TYR A 96 -3.13 8.03 8.67
C TYR A 96 -4.34 8.79 8.11
N ILE A 97 -5.21 8.11 7.35
CA ILE A 97 -6.42 8.70 6.79
C ILE A 97 -7.44 9.03 7.89
N ILE A 98 -7.64 8.12 8.85
CA ILE A 98 -8.52 8.33 10.01
C ILE A 98 -8.04 9.51 10.85
N ASP A 99 -6.74 9.60 11.12
CA ASP A 99 -6.14 10.71 11.87
C ASP A 99 -6.35 12.05 11.16
N LYS A 100 -6.26 12.08 9.83
CA LYS A 100 -6.54 13.27 9.02
C LYS A 100 -8.01 13.66 9.08
N TYR A 101 -8.92 12.70 9.00
CA TYR A 101 -10.35 12.92 9.16
C TYR A 101 -10.68 13.49 10.55
N ASN A 102 -10.18 12.87 11.62
CA ASN A 102 -10.43 13.28 13.00
C ASN A 102 -9.87 14.67 13.34
N LYS A 103 -8.80 15.10 12.65
CA LYS A 103 -8.22 16.44 12.80
C LYS A 103 -8.93 17.49 11.95
N SER A 104 -9.84 17.11 11.06
CA SER A 104 -10.60 18.08 10.29
C SER A 104 -11.69 18.69 11.16
N HIS A 105 -11.77 20.02 11.20
CA HIS A 105 -12.79 20.77 11.94
C HIS A 105 -14.09 20.95 11.13
N ASP A 106 -14.33 20.11 10.13
CA ASP A 106 -15.47 20.29 9.24
C ASP A 106 -16.76 19.85 9.93
N LYS A 107 -17.69 20.81 10.06
CA LYS A 107 -18.99 20.62 10.74
C LYS A 107 -19.90 19.65 9.97
N ASN A 108 -19.58 19.34 8.71
CA ASN A 108 -20.40 18.53 7.82
C ASN A 108 -20.00 17.04 7.77
N ASN A 109 -19.10 16.55 8.65
CA ASN A 109 -18.62 15.16 8.68
C ASN A 109 -18.03 14.64 7.35
N ASN A 110 -17.61 15.55 6.47
CA ASN A 110 -16.91 15.26 5.23
C ASN A 110 -15.55 15.94 5.29
N CYS A 111 -14.49 15.16 5.12
CA CYS A 111 -13.12 15.63 5.10
C CYS A 111 -12.58 15.52 3.68
N ILE A 112 -12.26 16.65 3.04
CA ILE A 112 -11.50 16.63 1.79
C ILE A 112 -10.04 16.35 2.12
N ILE A 113 -9.52 15.21 1.66
CA ILE A 113 -8.16 14.78 1.93
C ILE A 113 -7.31 14.92 0.67
N GLN A 114 -6.13 15.53 0.82
CA GLN A 114 -5.14 15.58 -0.24
C GLN A 114 -4.53 14.21 -0.50
N GLN A 115 -4.04 13.97 -1.72
CA GLN A 115 -3.27 12.77 -2.01
C GLN A 115 -2.10 12.66 -1.03
N ILE A 116 -1.84 11.45 -0.55
CA ILE A 116 -0.69 11.20 0.30
C ILE A 116 0.60 11.51 -0.47
N SER A 117 1.47 12.34 0.13
CA SER A 117 2.74 12.70 -0.49
C SER A 117 3.71 11.53 -0.51
N LEU A 118 4.65 11.53 -1.46
CA LEU A 118 5.70 10.50 -1.53
C LEU A 118 6.53 10.44 -0.24
N THR A 119 6.84 11.60 0.36
CA THR A 119 7.51 11.67 1.66
C THR A 119 6.72 10.94 2.73
N LYS A 120 5.40 11.18 2.81
CA LYS A 120 4.57 10.51 3.81
C LYS A 120 4.44 9.00 3.57
N ILE A 121 4.35 8.59 2.30
CA ILE A 121 4.42 7.17 1.94
C ILE A 121 5.73 6.59 2.49
N ARG A 122 6.90 7.18 2.16
CA ARG A 122 8.20 6.69 2.65
C ARG A 122 8.27 6.57 4.18
N GLU A 123 7.71 7.51 4.91
CA GLU A 123 7.63 7.44 6.38
C GLU A 123 6.79 6.25 6.86
N LEU A 124 5.58 6.06 6.33
CA LEU A 124 4.71 4.93 6.70
C LEU A 124 5.41 3.59 6.43
N HIS A 125 6.04 3.50 5.27
CA HIS A 125 6.81 2.35 4.85
C HIS A 125 7.98 2.07 5.78
N SER A 126 8.84 3.06 6.03
CA SER A 126 10.00 2.93 6.92
C SER A 126 9.60 2.47 8.32
N LYS A 127 8.49 2.97 8.85
CA LYS A 127 7.95 2.55 10.14
C LYS A 127 7.57 1.07 10.15
N VAL A 128 6.89 0.59 9.11
CA VAL A 128 6.52 -0.83 8.98
C VAL A 128 7.75 -1.71 8.82
N PHE A 129 8.70 -1.37 7.93
CA PHE A 129 9.91 -2.19 7.77
C PHE A 129 10.72 -2.30 9.06
N THR A 130 10.89 -1.18 9.76
CA THR A 130 11.58 -1.16 11.05
C THR A 130 10.88 -2.07 12.08
N GLN A 131 9.55 -2.08 12.11
CA GLN A 131 8.78 -2.98 12.98
C GLN A 131 9.06 -4.46 12.71
N PHE A 132 9.39 -4.83 11.48
CA PHE A 132 9.73 -6.20 11.08
C PHE A 132 11.25 -6.46 10.97
N GLY A 133 12.09 -5.56 11.49
CA GLY A 133 13.55 -5.72 11.47
C GLY A 133 14.19 -5.56 10.08
N LEU A 134 13.48 -4.92 9.15
CA LEU A 134 13.94 -4.65 7.78
C LEU A 134 14.42 -3.21 7.64
N SER A 135 15.46 -2.98 6.83
CA SER A 135 15.88 -1.62 6.49
C SER A 135 14.80 -0.92 5.64
N SER A 136 14.64 0.39 5.81
CA SER A 136 13.81 1.22 4.92
C SER A 136 14.25 1.14 3.45
N ASP A 137 15.51 0.78 3.21
CA ASP A 137 16.07 0.64 1.87
C ASP A 137 15.55 -0.62 1.14
N VAL A 138 15.04 -1.61 1.88
CA VAL A 138 14.44 -2.83 1.33
C VAL A 138 13.29 -2.53 0.41
N TRP A 139 12.53 -1.51 0.77
CA TRP A 139 11.25 -1.29 0.16
C TRP A 139 11.25 -0.24 -0.93
N ILE A 140 12.29 0.62 -1.02
CA ILE A 140 12.27 1.86 -1.81
C ILE A 140 11.42 1.62 -3.06
N LEU A 141 10.20 2.17 -3.02
CA LEU A 141 9.19 1.99 -4.06
C LEU A 141 9.68 2.51 -5.43
N ALA A 142 10.94 2.94 -5.54
CA ALA A 142 11.62 3.24 -6.78
C ALA A 142 11.40 2.15 -7.82
N ILE A 143 11.47 0.86 -7.50
CA ILE A 143 11.26 -0.18 -8.52
C ILE A 143 9.78 -0.26 -8.93
N PRO A 144 8.79 -0.44 -8.02
CA PRO A 144 7.38 -0.44 -8.40
C PRO A 144 6.89 0.88 -9.03
N PHE A 145 7.36 2.05 -8.59
CA PHE A 145 7.05 3.33 -9.22
C PHE A 145 7.74 3.48 -10.58
N LYS A 146 9.01 3.09 -10.75
CA LYS A 146 9.66 3.06 -12.08
C LYS A 146 8.93 2.12 -13.03
N ILE A 147 8.47 0.96 -12.54
CA ILE A 147 7.66 0.02 -13.33
C ILE A 147 6.29 0.64 -13.67
N TYR A 148 5.65 1.33 -12.73
CA TYR A 148 4.38 2.02 -12.95
C TYR A 148 4.52 3.16 -13.97
N ASP A 149 5.52 4.03 -13.81
CA ASP A 149 5.84 5.12 -14.72
C ASP A 149 6.17 4.59 -16.12
N CYS A 150 6.94 3.49 -16.20
CA CYS A 150 7.23 2.78 -17.45
C CYS A 150 5.95 2.21 -18.09
N LEU A 151 5.05 1.59 -17.31
CA LEU A 151 3.79 1.04 -17.81
C LEU A 151 2.81 2.13 -18.25
N ASP A 152 2.75 3.26 -17.55
CA ASP A 152 1.93 4.40 -17.97
C ASP A 152 2.49 5.03 -19.25
N ALA A 153 3.81 5.14 -19.38
CA ALA A 153 4.46 5.58 -20.62
C ALA A 153 4.16 4.63 -21.78
N LEU A 154 4.24 3.31 -21.58
CA LEU A 154 3.91 2.30 -22.59
C LEU A 154 2.43 2.34 -22.99
N LYS A 155 1.51 2.52 -22.03
CA LYS A 155 0.07 2.66 -22.31
C LYS A 155 -0.23 3.94 -23.10
N GLN A 156 0.44 5.04 -22.77
CA GLN A 156 0.31 6.30 -23.52
C GLN A 156 0.88 6.17 -24.94
N GLN A 157 2.01 5.49 -25.10
CA GLN A 157 2.62 5.24 -26.41
C GLN A 157 1.71 4.37 -27.29
N TYR A 158 1.19 3.25 -26.76
CA TYR A 158 0.25 2.39 -27.48
C TYR A 158 -0.99 3.15 -27.94
N ARG A 159 -1.58 3.98 -27.07
CA ARG A 159 -2.73 4.82 -27.44
C ARG A 159 -2.44 5.82 -28.55
N LYS A 160 -1.22 6.35 -28.64
CA LYS A 160 -0.80 7.25 -29.72
C LYS A 160 -0.52 6.52 -31.04
N THR A 161 -0.15 5.24 -30.98
CA THR A 161 0.22 4.46 -32.16
C THR A 161 -0.98 3.77 -32.81
N TYR A 162 -2.01 3.44 -32.03
CA TYR A 162 -3.13 2.59 -32.47
C TYR A 162 -4.52 3.23 -32.34
N HIS A 163 -4.61 4.51 -31.96
CA HIS A 163 -5.82 5.33 -32.02
C HIS A 163 -5.48 6.70 -32.62
#